data_AF-A0A3A9JCH1-F1
#
_entry.id   AF-A0A3A9JCH1-F1
#
_cell.length_a   1.000
_cell.length_b   1.000
_cell.length_c   1.000
_cell.angle_alpha   90.00
_cell.angle_beta   90.00
_cell.angle_gamma   90.00
#
_symmetry.space_group_name_H-M   'P 1'
#
loop_
_entity.id
_entity.type
_entity.pdbx_description
1 polymer ?
#
loop_
_entity_poly.entity_id
_entity_poly.type
_entity_poly.pdbx_seq_one_letter_code
_entity_poly.pdbx_strand_id
1 'polypeptide(L)'
;MPYDMKRQPRPETSAEAVRVGEELRDARLSLGVSLEEMAEQLRINRRYLAALEEGRVRDLPGVAYATGFVRSYATMLGLDAPDMVRRFREGAGMATVPKDLVFPEPVPDRGVPAGAIIMVGAVLAIAGYAGWYYWSGSSTRVVDDVPALPPRLEQSARDAGAPPLPGVNLPDSAGQSQPAGTPPANTATPRTNPPASLPAGGP
;
A
#
# COMPACT_ATOMS: atom_id res chain seq x y z
N MET A 1 31.56 -24.48 -56.03
CA MET A 1 30.45 -23.63 -55.57
C MET A 1 31.00 -22.23 -55.30
N PRO A 2 30.59 -21.19 -56.04
CA PRO A 2 31.01 -19.83 -55.73
C PRO A 2 30.27 -19.39 -54.46
N TYR A 3 31.00 -18.93 -53.46
CA TYR A 3 30.42 -18.21 -52.33
C TYR A 3 29.91 -16.87 -52.84
N ASP A 4 28.60 -16.80 -53.09
CA ASP A 4 27.89 -15.53 -53.29
C ASP A 4 27.87 -14.80 -51.95
N MET A 5 28.96 -14.06 -51.70
CA MET A 5 29.00 -13.06 -50.63
C MET A 5 28.03 -11.96 -50.99
N LYS A 6 26.75 -12.18 -50.69
CA LYS A 6 25.79 -11.10 -50.47
C LYS A 6 26.49 -10.15 -49.51
N ARG A 7 27.01 -9.03 -50.02
CA ARG A 7 27.39 -7.88 -49.21
C ARG A 7 26.13 -7.56 -48.42
N GLN A 8 26.09 -8.03 -47.17
CA GLN A 8 25.07 -7.57 -46.25
C GLN A 8 25.23 -6.05 -46.23
N PRO A 9 24.17 -5.27 -46.50
CA PRO A 9 24.26 -3.84 -46.33
C PRO A 9 24.77 -3.63 -44.91
N ARG A 10 25.98 -3.07 -44.79
CA ARG A 10 26.50 -2.58 -43.52
C ARG A 10 25.36 -1.74 -42.97
N PRO A 11 24.80 -2.00 -41.78
CA PRO A 11 23.67 -1.24 -41.28
C PRO A 11 24.13 0.21 -41.28
N GLU A 12 23.65 0.93 -42.28
CA GLU A 12 24.02 2.29 -42.60
C GLU A 12 23.78 3.04 -41.30
N THR A 13 24.79 3.76 -40.82
CA THR A 13 24.58 4.84 -39.85
C THR A 13 23.31 5.56 -40.30
N SER A 14 22.26 5.49 -39.49
CA SER A 14 20.95 5.95 -39.91
C SER A 14 21.05 7.38 -40.43
N ALA A 15 20.63 7.62 -41.67
CA ALA A 15 20.87 8.87 -42.37
C ALA A 15 20.49 10.11 -41.54
N GLU A 16 19.45 10.00 -40.69
CA GLU A 16 19.04 11.07 -39.80
C GLU A 16 20.00 11.32 -38.62
N ALA A 17 20.58 10.29 -38.00
CA ALA A 17 21.58 10.48 -36.95
C ALA A 17 22.88 11.08 -37.49
N VAL A 18 23.23 10.78 -38.75
CA VAL A 18 24.37 11.42 -39.44
C VAL A 18 24.09 12.91 -39.64
N ARG A 19 22.89 13.27 -40.14
CA ARG A 19 22.49 14.67 -40.30
C ARG A 19 22.52 15.46 -38.99
N VAL A 20 22.05 14.87 -37.88
CA VAL A 20 22.15 15.52 -36.57
C VAL A 20 23.60 15.69 -36.13
N GLY A 21 24.46 14.71 -36.40
CA GLY A 21 25.90 14.80 -36.15
C GLY A 21 26.57 15.94 -36.92
N GLU A 22 26.25 16.06 -38.21
CA GLU A 22 26.73 17.14 -39.08
C GLU A 22 26.26 18.51 -38.57
N GLU A 23 24.99 18.65 -38.19
CA GLU A 23 24.44 19.89 -37.66
C GLU A 23 25.13 20.33 -36.36
N LEU A 24 25.40 19.38 -35.45
CA LEU A 24 26.17 19.64 -34.22
C LEU A 24 27.61 20.09 -34.53
N ARG A 25 28.25 19.44 -35.50
CA ARG A 25 29.61 19.77 -35.94
C ARG A 25 29.66 21.17 -36.54
N ASP A 26 28.74 21.48 -37.43
CA ASP A 26 28.69 22.77 -38.13
C ASP A 26 28.44 23.91 -37.14
N ALA A 27 27.52 23.71 -36.19
CA ALA A 27 27.28 24.66 -35.11
C ALA A 27 28.54 24.87 -34.25
N ARG A 28 29.25 23.81 -33.86
CA ARG A 28 30.53 23.95 -33.13
C ARG A 28 31.56 24.73 -33.94
N LEU A 29 31.74 24.39 -35.21
CA LEU A 29 32.71 25.05 -36.08
C LEU A 29 32.36 26.53 -36.31
N SER A 30 31.07 26.88 -36.36
CA SER A 30 30.61 28.27 -36.47
C SER A 30 30.97 29.12 -35.26
N LEU A 31 31.08 28.49 -34.09
CA LEU A 31 31.53 29.13 -32.85
C LEU A 31 33.07 29.15 -32.72
N GLY A 32 33.80 28.52 -33.64
CA GLY A 32 35.26 28.46 -33.61
C GLY A 32 35.84 27.62 -32.48
N VAL A 33 35.03 26.75 -31.84
CA VAL A 33 35.45 25.94 -30.68
C VAL A 33 35.99 24.60 -31.15
N SER A 34 37.10 24.16 -30.57
CA SER A 34 37.67 22.83 -30.85
C SER A 34 36.82 21.71 -30.23
N LEU A 35 36.95 20.51 -30.76
CA LEU A 35 36.25 19.35 -30.20
C LEU A 35 36.76 19.03 -28.79
N GLU A 36 38.05 19.25 -28.54
CA GLU A 36 38.73 19.09 -27.25
C GLU A 36 38.15 20.04 -26.19
N GLU A 37 38.07 21.34 -26.48
CA GLU A 37 37.50 22.34 -25.56
C GLU A 37 36.04 22.01 -25.23
N MET A 38 35.26 21.61 -26.24
CA MET A 38 33.87 21.21 -26.04
C MET A 38 33.74 19.96 -25.17
N ALA A 39 34.62 18.97 -25.38
CA ALA A 39 34.69 17.77 -24.56
C ALA A 39 35.00 18.09 -23.08
N GLU A 40 35.93 19.02 -22.84
CA GLU A 40 36.28 19.48 -21.50
C GLU A 40 35.13 20.22 -20.82
N GLN A 41 34.47 21.14 -21.53
CA GLN A 41 33.34 21.91 -21.02
C GLN A 41 32.15 21.01 -20.66
N LEU A 42 31.81 20.07 -21.55
CA LEU A 42 30.69 19.14 -21.34
C LEU A 42 31.03 17.99 -20.39
N ARG A 43 32.31 17.79 -20.05
CA ARG A 43 32.80 16.62 -19.29
C ARG A 43 32.43 15.30 -19.97
N ILE A 44 32.43 15.28 -21.30
CA ILE A 44 32.16 14.10 -22.13
C ILE A 44 33.46 13.71 -22.81
N ASN A 45 33.78 12.40 -22.85
CA ASN A 45 34.98 11.94 -23.53
C ASN A 45 34.95 12.36 -25.02
N ARG A 46 36.03 13.00 -25.50
CA ARG A 46 36.19 13.46 -26.88
C ARG A 46 35.80 12.39 -27.92
N ARG A 47 36.12 11.12 -27.68
CA ARG A 47 35.79 10.01 -28.58
C ARG A 47 34.29 9.89 -28.83
N TYR A 48 33.46 10.18 -27.83
CA TYR A 48 32.01 10.11 -27.96
C TYR A 48 31.43 11.34 -28.68
N LEU A 49 31.99 12.54 -28.45
CA LEU A 49 31.59 13.71 -29.24
C LEU A 49 31.97 13.56 -30.71
N ALA A 50 33.17 13.04 -31.01
CA ALA A 50 33.56 12.69 -32.38
C ALA A 50 32.59 11.67 -32.99
N ALA A 51 32.22 10.63 -32.24
CA ALA A 51 31.25 9.64 -32.71
C ALA A 51 29.86 10.24 -32.95
N LEU A 52 29.44 11.24 -32.17
CA LEU A 52 28.19 11.98 -32.43
C LEU A 52 28.28 12.80 -33.72
N GLU A 53 29.35 13.58 -33.91
CA GLU A 53 29.55 14.40 -35.11
C GLU A 53 29.65 13.55 -36.39
N GLU A 54 30.14 12.31 -36.28
CA GLU A 54 30.26 11.37 -37.39
C GLU A 54 29.03 10.45 -37.53
N GLY A 55 27.99 10.61 -36.70
CA GLY A 55 26.80 9.76 -36.73
C GLY A 55 27.05 8.29 -36.37
N ARG A 56 28.18 7.96 -35.74
CA ARG A 56 28.58 6.61 -35.32
C ARG A 56 27.91 6.20 -34.01
N VAL A 57 26.60 6.04 -34.05
CA VAL A 57 25.76 5.69 -32.88
C VAL A 57 26.26 4.43 -32.15
N ARG A 58 26.81 3.45 -32.88
CA ARG A 58 27.27 2.17 -32.31
C ARG A 58 28.49 2.30 -31.39
N ASP A 59 29.25 3.38 -31.51
CA ASP A 59 30.45 3.63 -30.71
C ASP A 59 30.16 4.39 -29.42
N LEU A 60 28.89 4.72 -29.16
CA LEU A 60 28.44 5.39 -27.96
C LEU A 60 28.19 4.37 -26.83
N PRO A 61 28.36 4.76 -25.55
CA PRO A 61 28.27 3.85 -24.40
C PRO A 61 26.84 3.39 -24.06
N GLY A 62 25.88 3.63 -24.96
CA GLY A 62 24.48 3.26 -24.81
C GLY A 62 23.52 4.39 -25.16
N VAL A 63 22.27 4.01 -25.44
CA VAL A 63 21.21 4.92 -25.94
C VAL A 63 20.88 6.05 -24.95
N ALA A 64 20.81 5.75 -23.66
CA ALA A 64 20.50 6.75 -22.63
C ALA A 64 21.59 7.84 -22.56
N TYR A 65 22.85 7.44 -22.57
CA TYR A 65 23.99 8.35 -22.57
C TYR A 65 24.05 9.16 -23.87
N ALA A 66 23.90 8.52 -25.03
CA ALA A 66 23.90 9.19 -26.32
C ALA A 66 22.84 10.30 -26.39
N THR A 67 21.63 10.02 -25.90
CA THR A 67 20.53 11.01 -25.83
C THR A 67 20.87 12.18 -24.91
N GLY A 68 21.50 11.91 -23.76
CA GLY A 68 21.97 12.94 -22.84
C GLY A 68 23.07 13.81 -23.46
N PHE A 69 24.02 13.20 -24.16
CA PHE A 69 25.10 13.90 -24.82
C PHE A 69 24.59 14.83 -25.92
N VAL A 70 23.69 14.36 -26.80
CA VAL A 70 23.06 15.20 -27.83
C VAL A 70 22.34 16.37 -27.21
N ARG A 71 21.57 16.15 -26.13
CA ARG A 71 20.89 17.23 -25.41
C ARG A 71 21.86 18.28 -24.88
N SER A 72 22.85 17.87 -24.09
CA SER A 72 23.82 18.78 -23.48
C SER A 72 24.63 19.54 -24.53
N TYR A 73 25.01 18.86 -25.60
CA TYR A 73 25.78 19.46 -26.67
C TYR A 73 24.95 20.49 -27.46
N ALA A 74 23.74 20.13 -27.88
CA ALA A 74 22.82 21.06 -28.55
C ALA A 74 22.51 22.29 -27.68
N THR A 75 22.29 22.11 -26.38
CA THR A 75 22.08 23.22 -25.44
C THR A 75 23.30 24.15 -25.36
N MET A 76 24.52 23.61 -25.29
CA MET A 76 25.75 24.42 -25.27
C MET A 76 25.95 25.21 -26.56
N LEU A 77 25.57 24.62 -27.70
CA LEU A 77 25.64 25.25 -29.02
C LEU A 77 24.50 26.22 -29.32
N GLY A 78 23.52 26.37 -28.41
CA GLY A 78 22.35 27.23 -28.62
C GLY A 78 21.33 26.69 -29.62
N LEU A 79 21.37 25.39 -29.93
CA LEU A 79 20.42 24.71 -30.81
C LEU A 79 19.16 24.29 -30.04
N ASP A 80 18.09 23.96 -30.76
CA ASP A 80 16.88 23.35 -30.18
C ASP A 80 17.17 21.91 -29.73
N ALA A 81 17.58 21.77 -28.47
CA ALA A 81 17.93 20.48 -27.89
C ALA A 81 16.77 19.45 -27.92
N PRO A 82 15.51 19.81 -27.58
CA PRO A 82 14.36 18.92 -27.80
C PRO A 82 14.25 18.37 -29.22
N ASP A 83 14.40 19.23 -30.24
CA ASP A 83 14.32 18.85 -31.64
C ASP A 83 15.47 17.92 -32.06
N MET A 84 16.71 18.30 -31.71
CA MET A 84 17.92 17.52 -31.97
C MET A 84 17.84 16.12 -31.36
N VAL A 85 17.37 16.02 -30.11
CA VAL A 85 17.17 14.73 -29.44
C VAL A 85 16.11 13.89 -30.15
N ARG A 86 15.00 14.50 -30.57
CA ARG A 86 13.93 13.78 -31.28
C ARG A 86 14.45 13.17 -32.59
N ARG A 87 15.07 14.00 -33.43
CA ARG A 87 15.66 13.59 -34.72
C ARG A 87 16.76 12.55 -34.54
N PHE A 88 17.64 12.72 -33.54
CA PHE A 88 18.68 11.74 -33.24
C PHE A 88 18.10 10.37 -32.87
N ARG A 89 17.04 10.34 -32.05
CA ARG A 89 16.38 9.09 -31.63
C ARG A 89 15.68 8.40 -32.80
N GLU A 90 14.99 9.16 -33.64
CA GLU A 90 14.35 8.66 -34.86
C GLU A 90 15.39 8.04 -35.79
N GLY A 91 16.49 8.76 -36.02
CA GLY A 91 17.60 8.27 -36.81
C GLY A 91 18.16 6.99 -36.25
N ALA A 92 18.66 7.03 -35.03
CA ALA A 92 19.41 5.93 -34.43
C ALA A 92 18.63 4.62 -34.21
N GLY A 93 17.41 4.50 -34.74
CA GLY A 93 16.53 3.35 -34.52
C GLY A 93 16.09 3.26 -33.07
N MET A 94 16.17 4.38 -32.33
CA MET A 94 15.73 4.52 -30.94
C MET A 94 14.28 5.00 -30.86
N ALA A 95 13.55 4.98 -31.99
CA ALA A 95 12.10 4.98 -32.00
C ALA A 95 11.67 3.95 -30.97
N THR A 96 10.94 4.42 -29.98
CA THR A 96 10.48 3.65 -28.84
C THR A 96 9.76 2.41 -29.35
N VAL A 97 10.48 1.29 -29.44
CA VAL A 97 9.88 0.03 -29.04
C VAL A 97 9.47 0.35 -27.61
N PRO A 98 8.16 0.44 -27.28
CA PRO A 98 7.78 0.36 -25.89
C PRO A 98 8.47 -0.91 -25.43
N LYS A 99 9.53 -0.76 -24.62
CA LYS A 99 9.96 -1.89 -23.85
C LYS A 99 8.70 -2.20 -23.10
N ASP A 100 8.07 -3.33 -23.44
CA ASP A 100 7.43 -4.16 -22.44
C ASP A 100 8.52 -4.37 -21.40
N LEU A 101 8.68 -3.35 -20.55
CA LEU A 101 9.14 -3.48 -19.22
C LEU A 101 8.03 -4.32 -18.61
N VAL A 102 8.14 -5.62 -18.84
CA VAL A 102 7.75 -6.60 -17.86
C VAL A 102 8.65 -6.25 -16.68
N PHE A 103 8.26 -5.20 -15.94
CA PHE A 103 8.51 -5.15 -14.52
C PHE A 103 8.15 -6.58 -14.08
N PRO A 104 9.09 -7.34 -13.50
CA PRO A 104 8.68 -8.56 -12.84
C PRO A 104 7.55 -8.10 -11.94
N GLU A 105 6.31 -8.50 -12.24
CA GLU A 105 5.21 -8.19 -11.34
C GLU A 105 5.74 -8.64 -9.98
N PRO A 106 5.80 -7.75 -8.98
CA PRO A 106 6.20 -8.16 -7.64
C PRO A 106 5.40 -9.42 -7.38
N VAL A 107 6.12 -10.55 -7.21
CA VAL A 107 5.55 -11.90 -7.14
C VAL A 107 4.25 -11.74 -6.38
N PRO A 108 3.07 -12.00 -6.98
CA PRO A 108 1.81 -11.71 -6.33
C PRO A 108 1.92 -12.26 -4.93
N ASP A 109 1.92 -11.36 -3.94
CA ASP A 109 1.95 -11.74 -2.55
C ASP A 109 0.69 -12.58 -2.40
N ARG A 110 0.85 -13.90 -2.46
CA ARG A 110 -0.21 -14.86 -2.15
C ARG A 110 -0.38 -14.85 -0.63
N GLY A 111 -0.65 -13.66 -0.08
CA GLY A 111 -1.25 -13.52 1.22
C GLY A 111 -2.64 -14.15 1.11
N VAL A 112 -2.91 -15.09 2.01
CA VAL A 112 -4.26 -15.65 2.18
C VAL A 112 -5.28 -14.49 2.22
N PRO A 113 -6.38 -14.58 1.45
CA PRO A 113 -7.35 -13.50 1.39
C PRO A 113 -7.80 -13.18 2.81
N ALA A 114 -7.90 -11.90 3.17
CA ALA A 114 -8.24 -11.48 4.53
C ALA A 114 -9.50 -12.19 5.06
N GLY A 115 -10.44 -12.53 4.18
CA GLY A 115 -11.62 -13.33 4.50
C GLY A 115 -11.33 -14.74 5.02
N ALA A 116 -10.29 -15.43 4.55
CA ALA A 116 -9.91 -16.75 5.04
C ALA A 116 -9.36 -16.69 6.47
N ILE A 117 -8.55 -15.67 6.80
CA ILE A 117 -8.06 -15.45 8.15
C ILE A 117 -9.24 -15.15 9.10
N ILE A 118 -10.17 -14.30 8.66
CA ILE A 118 -11.37 -13.97 9.43
C ILE A 118 -12.24 -15.23 9.66
N MET A 119 -12.42 -16.07 8.63
CA MET A 119 -13.18 -17.31 8.75
C MET A 119 -12.54 -18.30 9.73
N VAL A 120 -11.22 -18.50 9.65
CA VAL A 120 -10.50 -19.37 10.60
C VAL A 120 -10.63 -18.82 12.02
N GLY A 121 -10.46 -17.50 12.21
CA GLY A 121 -10.65 -16.85 13.50
C GLY A 121 -12.07 -17.03 14.05
N ALA A 122 -13.10 -16.88 13.22
CA ALA A 122 -14.49 -17.06 13.61
C ALA A 122 -14.78 -18.52 14.04
N VAL A 123 -14.26 -19.51 13.29
CA VAL A 123 -14.42 -20.93 13.63
C VAL A 123 -13.77 -21.26 14.97
N LEU A 124 -12.55 -20.75 15.23
CA LEU A 124 -11.87 -20.95 16.51
C LEU A 124 -12.63 -20.29 17.68
N ALA A 125 -13.15 -19.09 17.48
CA ALA A 125 -13.95 -18.39 18.49
C ALA A 125 -15.24 -19.15 18.82
N ILE A 126 -15.95 -19.64 17.80
CA ILE A 126 -17.19 -20.43 17.98
C ILE A 126 -16.89 -21.75 18.69
N ALA A 127 -15.85 -22.48 18.28
CA ALA A 127 -15.47 -23.73 18.91
C ALA A 127 -15.05 -23.54 20.37
N GLY A 128 -14.27 -22.48 20.66
CA GLY A 128 -13.91 -22.10 22.01
C GLY A 128 -15.12 -21.74 22.87
N TYR A 129 -16.05 -20.94 22.32
CA TYR A 129 -17.28 -20.57 23.02
C TYR A 129 -18.19 -21.77 23.29
N ALA A 130 -18.37 -22.65 22.30
CA ALA A 130 -19.15 -23.87 22.47
C ALA A 130 -18.52 -24.78 23.52
N GLY A 131 -17.20 -25.02 23.43
CA GLY A 131 -16.47 -25.80 24.43
C GLY A 131 -16.60 -25.21 25.84
N TRP A 132 -16.47 -23.89 25.96
CA TRP A 132 -16.72 -23.17 27.21
C TRP A 132 -18.15 -23.34 27.69
N TYR A 133 -19.15 -23.18 26.82
CA TYR A 133 -20.56 -23.28 27.18
C TYR A 133 -20.91 -24.69 27.68
N TYR A 134 -20.45 -25.73 26.98
CA TYR A 134 -20.66 -27.13 27.38
C TYR A 134 -19.98 -27.46 28.71
N TRP A 135 -18.78 -26.91 28.97
CA TRP A 135 -18.06 -27.12 30.22
C TRP A 135 -18.64 -26.28 31.36
N SER A 136 -18.94 -25.00 31.11
CA SER A 136 -19.45 -24.04 32.08
C SER A 136 -20.89 -24.34 32.49
N GLY A 137 -21.67 -25.01 31.63
CA GLY A 137 -22.97 -25.56 31.97
C GLY A 137 -22.93 -26.66 33.04
N SER A 138 -21.75 -27.19 33.39
CA SER A 138 -21.58 -28.12 34.51
C SER A 138 -21.32 -27.45 35.86
N SER A 139 -21.15 -26.12 35.92
CA SER A 139 -20.75 -25.41 37.15
C SER A 139 -21.89 -24.77 37.96
N THR A 140 -23.16 -25.02 37.63
CA THR A 140 -24.31 -24.50 38.42
C THR A 140 -24.94 -25.52 39.38
N ARG A 141 -24.34 -26.71 39.56
CA ARG A 141 -24.86 -27.76 40.47
C ARG A 141 -24.20 -27.84 41.85
N VAL A 142 -23.57 -26.75 42.31
CA VAL A 142 -22.90 -26.73 43.63
C VAL A 142 -23.72 -25.98 44.70
N VAL A 143 -24.81 -25.31 44.34
CA VAL A 143 -25.66 -24.59 45.30
C VAL A 143 -26.67 -25.51 46.01
N ASP A 144 -26.93 -26.72 45.49
CA ASP A 144 -27.88 -27.69 46.08
C ASP A 144 -27.23 -28.74 47.00
N ASP A 145 -25.90 -28.75 47.15
CA ASP A 145 -25.21 -29.71 48.03
C ASP A 145 -24.91 -29.04 49.38
N VAL A 146 -25.95 -28.79 50.17
CA VAL A 146 -25.78 -28.58 51.61
C VAL A 146 -25.78 -29.97 52.24
N PRO A 147 -24.61 -30.55 52.61
CA PRO A 147 -24.59 -31.83 53.28
C PRO A 147 -25.42 -31.75 54.56
N ALA A 148 -26.21 -32.78 54.82
CA ALA A 148 -27.06 -32.86 56.01
C ALA A 148 -26.25 -32.52 57.26
N LEU A 149 -26.79 -31.60 58.07
CA LEU A 149 -26.13 -31.08 59.26
C LEU A 149 -25.65 -32.24 60.14
N PRO A 150 -24.39 -32.26 60.59
CA PRO A 150 -23.88 -33.34 61.44
C PRO A 150 -24.74 -33.46 62.71
N PRO A 151 -25.01 -34.69 63.20
CA PRO A 151 -25.95 -34.93 64.29
C PRO A 151 -25.59 -34.20 65.59
N ARG A 152 -24.32 -33.80 65.76
CA ARG A 152 -23.90 -32.95 66.88
C ARG A 152 -24.51 -31.55 66.86
N LEU A 153 -24.71 -30.95 65.68
CA LEU A 153 -25.36 -29.63 65.56
C LEU A 153 -26.85 -29.73 65.83
N GLU A 154 -27.51 -30.81 65.40
CA GLU A 154 -28.89 -31.08 65.77
C GLU A 154 -29.05 -31.34 67.27
N GLN A 155 -28.11 -32.07 67.87
CA GLN A 155 -28.10 -32.36 69.30
C GLN A 155 -27.83 -31.08 70.10
N SER A 156 -26.88 -30.25 69.68
CA SER A 156 -26.67 -28.91 70.27
C SER A 156 -27.87 -27.98 70.09
N ALA A 157 -28.63 -28.04 68.99
CA ALA A 157 -29.85 -27.26 68.84
C ALA A 157 -31.01 -27.77 69.72
N ARG A 158 -31.08 -29.08 69.97
CA ARG A 158 -32.06 -29.68 70.89
C ARG A 158 -31.70 -29.43 72.36
N ASP A 159 -30.41 -29.49 72.70
CA ASP A 159 -29.90 -29.28 74.05
C ASP A 159 -29.85 -27.79 74.43
N ALA A 160 -29.54 -26.91 73.47
CA ALA A 160 -29.45 -25.47 73.68
C ALA A 160 -30.81 -24.75 73.59
N GLY A 161 -31.92 -25.50 73.66
CA GLY A 161 -33.33 -25.05 73.63
C GLY A 161 -33.50 -23.55 73.40
N ALA A 162 -33.86 -23.18 72.16
CA ALA A 162 -34.06 -21.81 71.64
C ALA A 162 -33.69 -20.67 72.62
N PRO A 163 -32.54 -19.99 72.45
CA PRO A 163 -32.22 -18.84 73.30
C PRO A 163 -33.35 -17.80 73.19
N PRO A 164 -33.78 -17.19 74.31
CA PRO A 164 -34.79 -16.15 74.25
C PRO A 164 -34.22 -14.98 73.43
N LEU A 165 -34.78 -14.78 72.23
CA LEU A 165 -34.46 -13.64 71.40
C LEU A 165 -34.83 -12.37 72.19
N PRO A 166 -33.92 -11.39 72.34
CA PRO A 166 -34.26 -10.08 72.91
C PRO A 166 -35.43 -9.49 72.11
N GLY A 167 -36.52 -9.16 72.80
CA GLY A 167 -37.80 -8.78 72.22
C GLY A 167 -37.68 -7.70 71.15
N VAL A 168 -37.83 -8.11 69.89
CA VAL A 168 -38.12 -7.22 68.77
C VAL A 168 -39.64 -7.12 68.69
N ASN A 169 -40.21 -6.11 69.33
CA ASN A 169 -41.62 -5.75 69.16
C ASN A 169 -41.80 -5.20 67.75
N LEU A 170 -42.39 -5.98 66.84
CA LEU A 170 -43.02 -5.43 65.64
C LEU A 170 -44.53 -5.33 65.88
N PRO A 171 -45.14 -4.16 65.66
CA PRO A 171 -46.56 -3.96 65.85
C PRO A 171 -47.38 -4.80 64.87
N ASP A 172 -48.51 -5.32 65.37
CA ASP A 172 -49.58 -5.92 64.58
C ASP A 172 -49.97 -4.98 63.42
N SER A 173 -49.82 -5.47 62.20
CA SER A 173 -50.45 -4.89 61.02
C SER A 173 -51.05 -6.02 60.20
N ALA A 174 -52.16 -6.54 60.71
CA ALA A 174 -53.20 -7.06 59.84
C ALA A 174 -53.74 -5.87 59.02
N GLY A 175 -53.43 -5.83 57.72
CA GLY A 175 -53.93 -4.75 56.87
C GLY A 175 -53.41 -4.74 55.44
N GLN A 176 -54.16 -5.42 54.56
CA GLN A 176 -54.41 -5.05 53.17
C GLN A 176 -53.34 -5.32 52.10
N SER A 177 -53.70 -6.26 51.25
CA SER A 177 -53.32 -6.39 49.85
C SER A 177 -53.62 -5.10 49.06
N GLN A 178 -52.66 -4.60 48.26
CA GLN A 178 -52.86 -4.21 46.85
C GLN A 178 -51.56 -3.82 46.13
N PRO A 179 -51.52 -3.90 44.78
CA PRO A 179 -50.33 -4.02 43.95
C PRO A 179 -49.82 -2.67 43.43
N ALA A 180 -48.50 -2.51 43.35
CA ALA A 180 -47.80 -1.44 42.63
C ALA A 180 -46.34 -1.90 42.45
N GLY A 181 -45.62 -1.71 41.35
CA GLY A 181 -45.84 -0.97 40.12
C GLY A 181 -44.59 -1.14 39.23
N THR A 182 -44.76 -0.82 37.96
CA THR A 182 -43.74 -0.76 36.90
C THR A 182 -42.42 -0.08 37.30
N PRO A 183 -41.26 -0.58 36.85
CA PRO A 183 -40.01 0.18 36.89
C PRO A 183 -40.04 1.31 35.83
N PRO A 184 -39.58 2.53 36.16
CA PRO A 184 -39.57 3.62 35.19
C PRO A 184 -38.50 3.38 34.12
N ALA A 185 -38.95 3.37 32.87
CA ALA A 185 -38.16 3.66 31.71
C ALA A 185 -37.75 5.14 31.71
N ASN A 186 -36.47 5.43 31.51
CA ASN A 186 -36.01 6.72 31.01
C ASN A 186 -34.96 6.49 29.91
N THR A 187 -35.50 6.28 28.71
CA THR A 187 -35.20 6.96 27.45
C THR A 187 -33.78 7.47 27.25
N ALA A 188 -32.98 6.67 26.53
CA ALA A 188 -31.91 7.15 25.68
C ALA A 188 -32.49 8.10 24.63
N THR A 189 -31.92 9.30 24.51
CA THR A 189 -32.22 10.22 23.39
C THR A 189 -31.27 9.92 22.23
N PRO A 190 -31.80 9.65 21.01
CA PRO A 190 -31.00 9.64 19.81
C PRO A 190 -30.92 11.06 19.26
N ARG A 191 -29.72 11.66 19.20
CA ARG A 191 -29.51 12.81 18.30
C ARG A 191 -29.02 12.31 16.96
N THR A 192 -30.00 12.18 16.07
CA THR A 192 -29.87 12.10 14.62
C THR A 192 -29.24 13.39 14.09
N ASN A 193 -28.20 13.24 13.29
CA ASN A 193 -27.63 14.28 12.45
C ASN A 193 -28.34 14.24 11.08
N PRO A 194 -28.81 15.36 10.51
CA PRO A 194 -29.06 15.47 9.08
C PRO A 194 -28.25 16.62 8.43
N PRO A 195 -28.19 16.66 7.08
CA PRO A 195 -26.96 16.95 6.34
C PRO A 195 -26.84 18.38 5.80
N ALA A 196 -25.65 18.64 5.26
CA ALA A 196 -25.24 19.86 4.58
C ALA A 196 -26.10 20.26 3.36
N SER A 197 -26.24 21.57 3.15
CA SER A 197 -26.49 22.20 1.84
C SER A 197 -26.05 23.68 1.82
N LEU A 198 -25.21 24.04 0.83
CA LEU A 198 -24.65 25.36 0.44
C LEU A 198 -25.74 26.35 -0.10
N PRO A 199 -25.41 27.50 -0.75
CA PRO A 199 -24.80 28.75 -0.25
C PRO A 199 -25.67 30.01 -0.60
N ALA A 200 -25.50 31.13 0.10
CA ALA A 200 -26.05 32.44 -0.28
C ALA A 200 -24.95 33.48 0.01
N GLY A 201 -24.49 34.31 -0.93
CA GLY A 201 -25.26 35.34 -1.61
C GLY A 201 -24.94 36.67 -0.91
N GLY A 202 -23.86 37.32 -1.32
CA GLY A 202 -23.46 38.64 -0.82
C GLY A 202 -23.97 39.76 -1.72
N PRO A 203 -24.32 40.94 -1.18
CA PRO A 203 -24.17 42.20 -1.88
C PRO A 203 -22.75 42.78 -1.72
#